data_AF-A0A6B3I410-F1
#
_entry.id   AF-A0A6B3I410-F1
#
_cell.length_a   1.000
_cell.length_b   1.000
_cell.length_c   1.000
_cell.angle_alpha   90.00
_cell.angle_beta   90.00
_cell.angle_gamma   90.00
#
_symmetry.space_group_name_H-M   'P 1'
#
loop_
_entity.id
_entity.type
_entity.pdbx_description
1 polymer ?
#
loop_
_entity_poly.entity_id
_entity_poly.type
_entity_poly.pdbx_seq_one_letter_code
_entity_poly.pdbx_strand_id
1 'polypeptide(L)'
;LLTDGFRFFIEAGPHPVLGVAVGESVEAAGVDAAVLGTLRRGEGGQEQVLRAVGRAWERGLGVDWSGAFPGARRVELPTYAFQRSRYW
;
A
#
# COMPACT_ATOMS: atom_id res chain seq x y z
N LEU A 1 1.28 13.98 14.07
CA LEU A 1 1.26 13.12 12.85
C LEU A 1 -0.12 13.09 12.19
N LEU A 2 -1.14 12.50 12.84
CA LEU A 2 -2.50 12.47 12.26
C LEU A 2 -3.07 13.88 12.03
N THR A 3 -2.87 14.78 13.00
CA THR A 3 -3.19 16.21 12.94
C THR A 3 -2.45 16.95 11.82
N ASP A 4 -1.25 16.47 11.48
CA ASP A 4 -0.37 17.13 10.50
C ASP A 4 -0.63 16.60 9.08
N GLY A 5 -1.68 15.79 8.90
CA GLY A 5 -2.11 15.29 7.59
C GLY A 5 -1.49 13.96 7.16
N PHE A 6 -0.72 13.28 8.01
CA PHE A 6 -0.19 11.95 7.67
C PHE A 6 -1.32 10.91 7.67
N ARG A 7 -1.38 10.08 6.61
CA ARG A 7 -2.45 9.10 6.37
C ARG A 7 -1.96 7.68 6.10
N PHE A 8 -0.65 7.48 5.99
CA PHE A 8 -0.04 6.18 5.77
C PHE A 8 1.06 5.95 6.80
N PHE A 9 0.91 4.88 7.59
CA PHE A 9 1.84 4.48 8.63
C PHE A 9 2.39 3.09 8.28
N ILE A 10 3.67 3.04 7.94
CA ILE A 10 4.34 1.80 7.54
C ILE A 10 5.31 1.36 8.63
N GLU A 11 5.07 0.18 9.19
CA GLU A 11 5.97 -0.48 10.12
C GLU A 11 6.99 -1.32 9.34
N ALA A 12 8.22 -0.81 9.26
CA ALA A 12 9.34 -1.47 8.60
C ALA A 12 10.06 -2.41 9.58
N GLY A 13 9.73 -3.69 9.54
CA GLY A 13 10.34 -4.68 10.43
C GLY A 13 10.01 -6.13 10.07
N PRO A 14 10.69 -7.11 10.70
CA PRO A 14 10.52 -8.54 10.42
C PRO A 14 9.15 -9.09 10.86
N HIS A 15 8.42 -8.36 11.70
CA HIS A 15 7.08 -8.70 12.16
C HIS A 15 6.40 -7.44 12.71
N PRO A 16 5.11 -7.22 12.41
CA PRO A 16 4.41 -6.05 12.93
C PRO A 16 4.09 -6.21 14.42
N VAL A 17 4.44 -5.21 15.21
CA VAL A 17 4.11 -5.11 16.64
C VAL A 17 3.41 -3.80 16.98
N LEU A 18 3.49 -2.78 16.11
CA LEU A 18 2.91 -1.45 16.33
C LEU A 18 1.51 -1.31 15.72
N GLY A 19 1.16 -2.16 14.77
CA GLY A 19 -0.07 -2.02 13.97
C GLY A 19 -1.35 -1.83 14.79
N VAL A 20 -1.52 -2.55 15.91
CA VAL A 20 -2.70 -2.43 16.77
C VAL A 20 -2.75 -1.06 17.45
N ALA A 21 -1.68 -0.67 18.16
CA ALA A 21 -1.65 0.60 18.89
C ALA A 21 -1.78 1.82 17.97
N VAL A 22 -1.19 1.76 16.78
CA VAL A 22 -1.35 2.82 15.78
C VAL A 22 -2.78 2.82 15.22
N GLY A 23 -3.38 1.66 14.99
CA GLY A 23 -4.78 1.53 14.58
C GLY A 23 -5.76 2.15 15.59
N GLU A 24 -5.61 1.84 16.87
CA GLU A 24 -6.41 2.43 17.95
C GLU A 24 -6.27 3.97 17.99
N SER A 25 -5.06 4.48 17.73
CA SER A 25 -4.81 5.93 17.66
C SER A 25 -5.50 6.59 16.47
N VAL A 26 -5.54 5.89 15.32
CA VAL A 26 -6.26 6.34 14.10
C VAL A 26 -7.76 6.38 14.35
N GLU A 27 -8.30 5.30 14.93
CA GLU A 27 -9.72 5.22 15.28
C GLU A 27 -10.13 6.30 16.27
N ALA A 28 -9.36 6.50 17.35
CA ALA A 28 -9.60 7.54 18.34
C ALA A 28 -9.56 8.97 17.76
N ALA A 29 -8.74 9.18 16.72
CA ALA A 29 -8.66 10.46 16.02
C ALA A 29 -9.80 10.67 15.01
N GLY A 30 -10.59 9.64 14.69
CA GLY A 30 -11.72 9.73 13.75
C GLY A 30 -11.31 10.08 12.32
N VAL A 31 -10.07 9.74 11.93
CA VAL A 31 -9.54 10.00 10.58
C VAL A 31 -9.34 8.69 9.83
N ASP A 32 -9.49 8.71 8.51
CA ASP A 32 -9.14 7.58 7.66
C ASP A 32 -7.62 7.55 7.45
N ALA A 33 -6.92 6.52 7.92
CA ALA A 33 -5.50 6.32 7.70
C ALA A 33 -5.16 4.83 7.59
N ALA A 34 -4.21 4.49 6.71
CA ALA A 34 -3.72 3.13 6.52
C ALA A 34 -2.57 2.83 7.48
N VAL A 35 -2.64 1.68 8.16
CA VAL A 35 -1.57 1.13 9.01
C VAL A 35 -1.14 -0.20 8.44
N LEU A 36 0.13 -0.33 8.04
CA LEU A 36 0.64 -1.47 7.27
C LEU A 36 1.98 -1.94 7.84
N GLY A 37 2.14 -3.25 7.99
CA GLY A 37 3.45 -3.87 8.24
C GLY A 37 4.11 -4.35 6.95
N THR A 38 5.45 -4.33 6.90
CA THR A 38 6.22 -4.82 5.75
C THR A 38 6.37 -6.33 5.76
N LEU A 39 7.04 -6.93 6.75
CA LEU A 39 7.30 -8.36 6.83
C LEU A 39 6.52 -9.03 7.97
N ARG A 40 6.44 -10.36 7.95
CA ARG A 40 5.89 -11.16 9.05
C ARG A 40 6.88 -12.28 9.43
N ARG A 41 6.82 -12.72 10.68
CA ARG A 41 7.62 -13.86 11.16
C ARG A 41 7.32 -15.08 10.30
N GLY A 42 8.35 -15.68 9.73
CA GLY A 42 8.21 -16.83 8.82
C GLY A 42 7.90 -16.46 7.36
N GLU A 43 7.63 -15.18 7.08
CA GLU A 43 7.32 -14.65 5.75
C GLU A 43 8.23 -13.45 5.47
N GLY A 44 9.48 -13.75 5.12
CA GLY A 44 10.48 -12.76 4.75
C GLY A 44 10.58 -12.54 3.24
N GLY A 45 11.56 -11.72 2.85
CA GLY A 45 11.97 -11.58 1.46
C GLY A 45 11.17 -10.55 0.66
N GLN A 46 11.61 -10.38 -0.60
CA GLN A 46 11.15 -9.33 -1.49
C GLN A 46 9.67 -9.45 -1.85
N GLU A 47 9.15 -10.68 -1.98
CA GLU A 47 7.74 -10.91 -2.28
C GLU A 47 6.82 -10.31 -1.22
N GLN A 48 7.13 -10.53 0.07
CA GLN A 48 6.33 -9.99 1.15
C GLN A 48 6.38 -8.45 1.21
N VAL A 49 7.56 -7.88 0.93
CA VAL A 49 7.69 -6.42 0.78
C VAL A 49 6.82 -5.90 -0.36
N LEU A 50 6.88 -6.54 -1.54
CA LEU A 50 6.06 -6.14 -2.70
C LEU A 50 4.56 -6.29 -2.41
N ARG A 51 4.14 -7.31 -1.66
CA ARG A 51 2.76 -7.43 -1.16
C ARG A 51 2.38 -6.27 -0.26
N ALA A 52 3.26 -5.83 0.64
CA ALA A 52 3.01 -4.65 1.48
C ALA A 52 2.91 -3.36 0.67
N VAL A 53 3.77 -3.17 -0.34
CA VAL A 53 3.71 -2.04 -1.28
C VAL A 53 2.40 -2.08 -2.09
N GLY A 54 1.97 -3.25 -2.56
CA GLY A 54 0.69 -3.42 -3.24
C GLY A 54 -0.50 -3.01 -2.37
N ARG A 55 -0.53 -3.42 -1.10
CA ARG A 55 -1.56 -2.98 -0.14
C ARG A 55 -1.56 -1.47 0.08
N ALA A 56 -0.39 -0.83 0.10
CA ALA A 56 -0.30 0.62 0.21
C ALA A 56 -0.82 1.32 -1.05
N TRP A 57 -0.48 0.79 -2.23
CA TRP A 57 -0.96 1.27 -3.53
C TRP A 57 -2.48 1.16 -3.67
N GLU A 58 -3.07 0.04 -3.25
CA GLU A 58 -4.54 -0.15 -3.21
C GLU A 58 -5.25 0.89 -2.33
N ARG A 59 -4.56 1.38 -1.29
CA ARG A 59 -5.04 2.45 -0.40
C ARG A 59 -4.78 3.87 -0.94
N GLY A 60 -4.22 3.99 -2.14
CA GLY A 60 -3.96 5.27 -2.80
C GLY A 60 -2.59 5.87 -2.52
N LEU A 61 -1.66 5.14 -1.90
CA LEU A 61 -0.28 5.62 -1.78
C LEU A 61 0.38 5.64 -3.16
N GLY A 62 0.90 6.79 -3.56
CA GLY A 62 1.73 6.90 -4.76
C GLY A 62 3.02 6.08 -4.59
N VAL A 63 3.23 5.10 -5.46
CA VAL A 63 4.45 4.27 -5.51
C VAL A 63 5.19 4.57 -6.80
N ASP A 64 6.49 4.88 -6.68
CA ASP A 64 7.40 4.89 -7.82
C ASP A 64 7.89 3.47 -8.10
N TRP A 65 7.49 2.91 -9.23
CA TRP A 65 7.86 1.55 -9.66
C TRP A 65 9.15 1.52 -10.50
N SER A 66 9.75 2.68 -10.79
CA SER A 66 10.91 2.78 -11.68
C SER A 66 12.11 1.94 -11.21
N GLY A 67 12.35 1.89 -9.89
CA GLY A 67 13.41 1.09 -9.28
C GLY A 67 13.11 -0.41 -9.15
N ALA A 68 11.86 -0.84 -9.32
CA ALA A 68 11.46 -2.25 -9.14
C ALA A 68 11.81 -3.12 -10.37
N PHE A 69 11.96 -2.52 -11.55
CA PHE A 69 12.10 -3.23 -12.82
C PHE A 69 13.28 -2.72 -13.67
N PRO A 70 14.52 -2.73 -13.14
CA PRO A 70 15.69 -2.29 -13.90
C PRO A 70 15.90 -3.15 -15.14
N GLY A 71 16.05 -2.53 -16.31
CA GLY A 71 16.27 -3.22 -17.59
C GLY A 71 15.03 -3.90 -18.18
N ALA A 72 13.86 -3.77 -17.56
CA ALA A 72 12.62 -4.30 -18.12
C ALA A 72 12.14 -3.48 -19.33
N ARG A 73 11.34 -4.12 -20.18
CA ARG A 73 10.66 -3.46 -21.30
C ARG A 73 9.15 -3.36 -21.02
N ARG A 74 8.53 -2.31 -21.54
CA ARG A 74 7.06 -2.24 -21.58
C ARG A 74 6.52 -3.32 -22.53
N VAL A 75 5.40 -3.91 -22.15
CA VAL A 75 4.67 -4.89 -22.94
C VAL A 75 3.25 -4.38 -23.18
N GLU A 76 2.64 -4.80 -24.29
CA GLU A 76 1.23 -4.50 -24.53
C GLU A 76 0.35 -5.25 -23.55
N LEU A 77 -0.64 -4.56 -23.02
CA LEU A 77 -1.68 -5.11 -22.15
C LEU A 77 -3.03 -4.85 -22.81
N PRO A 78 -4.07 -5.64 -22.47
CA PRO A 78 -5.43 -5.33 -22.87
C PRO A 78 -5.80 -3.89 -22.51
N THR A 79 -6.52 -3.22 -23.42
CA THR A 79 -7.01 -1.86 -23.15
C THR A 79 -8.01 -1.86 -22.00
N TYR A 80 -8.19 -0.71 -21.36
CA TYR A 80 -9.14 -0.55 -20.27
C TYR A 80 -10.55 -1.06 -20.64
N ALA A 81 -11.07 -1.97 -19.82
CA ALA A 81 -12.39 -2.56 -20.00
C ALA A 81 -13.48 -1.57 -19.52
N PHE A 82 -13.79 -0.57 -20.35
CA PHE A 82 -14.84 0.41 -20.02
C PHE A 82 -16.17 -0.27 -19.69
N GLN A 83 -16.74 0.08 -18.54
CA GLN A 83 -18.10 -0.28 -18.18
C GLN A 83 -19.08 0.65 -18.89
N ARG A 84 -19.51 0.23 -20.09
CA ARG A 84 -20.27 1.09 -21.02
C ARG A 84 -21.74 1.16 -20.63
N SER A 85 -22.28 2.38 -20.69
CA SER A 85 -23.72 2.65 -20.68
C SER A 85 -24.10 3.37 -21.97
N ARG A 86 -25.34 3.18 -22.41
CA ARG A 86 -25.86 3.70 -23.66
C ARG A 86 -26.37 5.13 -23.42
N TYR A 87 -25.75 6.15 -24.03
CA TYR A 87 -26.16 7.56 -23.92
C TYR A 87 -26.71 8.05 -25.27
N TRP A 88 -27.91 8.63 -25.28
CA TRP A 88 -28.63 9.19 -26.46
C TRP A 88 -29.24 10.53 -26.09
#